data_AF-A0A162TTL1-F1
#
_entry.id   AF-A0A162TTL1-F1
#
_cell.length_a   1.000
_cell.length_b   1.000
_cell.length_c   1.000
_cell.angle_alpha   90.00
_cell.angle_beta   90.00
_cell.angle_gamma   90.00
#
_symmetry.space_group_name_H-M   'P 1'
#
loop_
_entity.id
_entity.type
_entity.pdbx_description
1 polymer ?
#
loop_
_entity_poly.entity_id
_entity_poly.type
_entity_poly.pdbx_seq_one_letter_code
_entity_poly.pdbx_strand_id
1 'polypeptide(L)'
;GGTYNIWHHRYSGLERDFNKTSVRPKFKVDIARDAGETLGSRNKNAYFCLFFAKGMCSKGPKCTMWHRVPTTDDVLETTIDCFGRDKFTEFRQDMGGVGGFIRENRTLYIGRITVTDDIEDVVRRQFGQFGPLERVRILRGRGVAFVTYKTRANAEFAREAMMNQSLENNEIVNVRWATADPNAIANRLDAEDDRLEYERIAALRAEHNLGDQ
;
A
#
# COMPACT_ATOMS: atom_id res chain seq x y z
N GLY A 1 -25.34 -16.97 17.81
CA GLY A 1 -26.06 -16.71 16.54
C GLY A 1 -26.16 -15.21 16.36
N GLY A 2 -25.58 -14.67 15.28
CA GLY A 2 -25.56 -13.23 15.03
C GLY A 2 -26.68 -12.79 14.10
N THR A 3 -27.16 -11.56 14.29
CA THR A 3 -28.12 -10.90 13.39
C THR A 3 -27.36 -10.14 12.32
N TYR A 4 -27.71 -10.33 11.05
CA TYR A 4 -27.11 -9.56 9.96
C TYR A 4 -27.76 -8.18 9.86
N ASN A 5 -26.99 -7.12 10.10
CA ASN A 5 -27.45 -5.76 9.92
C ASN A 5 -27.35 -5.38 8.44
N ILE A 6 -28.50 -5.23 7.80
CA ILE A 6 -28.64 -4.97 6.36
C ILE A 6 -28.11 -3.57 6.00
N TRP A 7 -28.24 -2.58 6.90
CA TRP A 7 -27.79 -1.20 6.66
C TRP A 7 -26.27 -1.04 6.73
N HIS A 8 -25.62 -1.80 7.61
CA HIS A 8 -24.17 -1.75 7.79
C HIS A 8 -23.42 -2.89 7.11
N HIS A 9 -24.14 -3.77 6.39
CA HIS A 9 -23.62 -5.01 5.82
C HIS A 9 -22.70 -5.76 6.78
N ARG A 10 -23.11 -5.86 8.05
CA ARG A 10 -22.29 -6.43 9.13
C ARG A 10 -23.15 -7.27 10.06
N TYR A 11 -22.66 -8.43 10.45
CA TYR A 11 -23.26 -9.19 11.54
C TYR A 11 -23.05 -8.47 12.88
N SER A 12 -24.15 -8.21 13.58
CA SER A 12 -24.21 -7.77 14.98
C SER A 12 -24.50 -8.95 15.90
N GLY A 13 -24.00 -8.90 17.14
CA GLY A 13 -24.23 -9.96 18.12
C GLY A 13 -23.38 -11.24 17.92
N LEU A 14 -22.43 -11.23 16.97
CA LEU A 14 -21.28 -12.13 17.01
C LEU A 14 -20.16 -11.44 17.79
N GLU A 15 -19.44 -12.23 18.58
CA GLU A 15 -18.18 -11.79 19.16
C GLU A 15 -17.29 -11.25 18.03
N ARG A 16 -16.59 -10.13 18.28
CA ARG A 16 -15.70 -9.58 17.26
C ARG A 16 -14.63 -10.62 16.98
N ASP A 17 -14.69 -11.19 15.79
CA ASP A 17 -13.73 -12.18 15.37
C ASP A 17 -12.41 -11.46 15.03
N PHE A 18 -11.57 -11.27 16.05
CA PHE A 18 -10.26 -10.61 15.91
C PHE A 18 -9.34 -11.39 14.96
N ASN A 19 -9.66 -12.67 14.72
CA ASN A 19 -9.01 -13.55 13.75
C ASN A 19 -9.63 -13.52 12.35
N LYS A 20 -10.52 -12.56 12.03
CA LYS A 20 -11.08 -12.46 10.68
C LYS A 20 -9.96 -12.27 9.67
N THR A 21 -9.65 -13.36 8.97
CA THR A 21 -8.59 -13.42 7.97
C THR A 21 -9.02 -12.54 6.81
N SER A 22 -8.19 -11.52 6.50
CA SER A 22 -8.42 -10.71 5.31
C SER A 22 -8.33 -11.61 4.09
N VAL A 23 -9.26 -11.49 3.15
CA VAL A 23 -9.29 -12.31 1.94
C VAL A 23 -8.57 -11.57 0.83
N ARG A 24 -7.71 -12.27 0.10
CA ARG A 24 -7.01 -11.73 -1.06
C ARG A 24 -8.04 -11.36 -2.15
N PRO A 25 -8.01 -10.14 -2.69
CA PRO A 25 -8.84 -9.77 -3.82
C PRO A 25 -8.57 -10.67 -5.04
N LYS A 26 -9.61 -10.96 -5.82
CA LYS A 26 -9.50 -11.77 -7.04
C LYS A 26 -8.62 -11.10 -8.12
N PHE A 27 -8.57 -9.77 -8.11
CA PHE A 27 -7.91 -8.97 -9.13
C PHE A 27 -6.80 -8.11 -8.52
N LYS A 28 -5.75 -7.86 -9.32
CA LYS A 28 -4.62 -6.97 -9.03
C LYS A 28 -4.29 -6.26 -10.34
N VAL A 29 -4.08 -4.95 -10.28
CA VAL A 29 -3.72 -4.17 -11.46
C VAL A 29 -2.31 -4.51 -11.93
N ASP A 30 -2.14 -4.65 -13.23
CA ASP A 30 -0.85 -4.68 -13.91
C ASP A 30 -0.70 -3.35 -14.66
N ILE A 31 0.19 -2.48 -14.20
CA ILE A 31 0.33 -1.13 -14.77
C ILE A 31 0.77 -1.18 -16.23
N ALA A 32 1.63 -2.13 -16.61
CA ALA A 32 2.15 -2.20 -17.98
C ALA A 32 1.07 -2.65 -18.98
N ARG A 33 0.15 -3.53 -18.54
CA ARG A 33 -0.91 -4.07 -19.39
C ARG A 33 -2.21 -3.27 -19.34
N ASP A 34 -2.60 -2.83 -18.15
CA ASP A 34 -3.95 -2.31 -17.89
C ASP A 34 -4.03 -0.78 -18.05
N ALA A 35 -2.89 -0.07 -17.99
CA ALA A 35 -2.84 1.37 -18.18
C ALA A 35 -2.98 1.75 -19.67
N GLY A 36 -3.62 2.88 -19.94
CA GLY A 36 -3.81 3.36 -21.30
C GLY A 36 -4.78 4.52 -21.40
N GLU A 37 -5.03 4.95 -22.64
CA GLU A 37 -5.99 6.02 -22.90
C GLU A 37 -7.43 5.57 -22.65
N THR A 38 -8.19 6.46 -22.03
CA THR A 38 -9.63 6.30 -21.81
C THR A 38 -10.37 7.54 -22.26
N LEU A 39 -11.71 7.51 -22.25
CA LEU A 39 -12.51 8.73 -22.42
C LEU A 39 -12.15 9.80 -21.37
N GLY A 40 -11.73 9.38 -20.17
CA GLY A 40 -11.23 10.26 -19.12
C GLY A 40 -9.96 11.00 -19.51
N SER A 41 -9.08 10.43 -20.34
CA SER A 41 -7.82 11.09 -20.75
C SER A 41 -8.04 12.41 -21.48
N ARG A 42 -9.21 12.59 -22.12
CA ARG A 42 -9.57 13.84 -22.80
C ARG A 42 -10.06 14.93 -21.82
N ASN A 43 -10.44 14.54 -20.61
CA ASN A 43 -10.92 15.44 -19.58
C ASN A 43 -9.81 15.69 -18.54
N LYS A 44 -9.29 16.93 -18.49
CA LYS A 44 -8.28 17.34 -17.50
C LYS A 44 -8.79 17.34 -16.07
N ASN A 45 -10.11 17.42 -15.88
CA ASN A 45 -10.77 17.42 -14.57
C ASN A 45 -11.26 16.03 -14.16
N ALA A 46 -10.89 14.98 -14.89
CA ALA A 46 -11.19 13.61 -14.46
C ALA A 46 -10.26 13.18 -13.32
N TYR A 47 -10.73 12.23 -12.52
CA TYR A 47 -9.93 11.62 -11.46
C TYR A 47 -9.36 10.27 -11.91
N PHE A 48 -8.45 9.73 -11.10
CA PHE A 48 -7.96 8.37 -11.29
C PHE A 48 -9.10 7.36 -11.07
N CYS A 49 -9.12 6.29 -11.85
CA CYS A 49 -10.14 5.26 -11.68
C CYS A 49 -9.82 4.34 -10.51
N LEU A 50 -10.67 4.34 -9.47
CA LEU A 50 -10.51 3.44 -8.31
C LEU A 50 -10.56 1.96 -8.72
N PHE A 51 -11.43 1.61 -9.65
CA PHE A 51 -11.56 0.23 -10.13
C PHE A 51 -10.35 -0.20 -10.97
N PHE A 52 -9.73 0.73 -11.69
CA PHE A 52 -8.46 0.47 -12.39
C PHE A 52 -7.35 0.19 -11.37
N ALA A 53 -7.20 1.02 -10.33
CA ALA A 53 -6.21 0.77 -9.28
C ALA A 53 -6.38 -0.61 -8.63
N LYS A 54 -7.63 -1.10 -8.51
CA LYS A 54 -7.95 -2.45 -7.99
C LYS A 54 -7.91 -3.57 -9.05
N GLY A 55 -7.58 -3.28 -10.30
CA GLY A 55 -7.52 -4.25 -11.40
C GLY A 55 -8.88 -4.81 -11.84
N MET A 56 -9.98 -4.11 -11.56
CA MET A 56 -11.35 -4.60 -11.77
C MET A 56 -12.25 -3.62 -12.56
N CYS A 57 -11.67 -2.67 -13.29
CA CYS A 57 -12.45 -1.78 -14.15
C CYS A 57 -12.98 -2.53 -15.37
N SER A 58 -14.30 -2.64 -15.50
CA SER A 58 -14.95 -3.29 -16.63
C SER A 58 -15.10 -2.40 -17.87
N LYS A 59 -14.81 -1.09 -17.76
CA LYS A 59 -15.05 -0.12 -18.84
C LYS A 59 -13.90 -0.01 -19.83
N GLY A 60 -12.68 -0.39 -19.44
CA GLY A 60 -11.48 -0.30 -20.28
C GLY A 60 -11.33 1.10 -20.93
N PRO A 61 -11.11 1.21 -22.26
CA PRO A 61 -10.98 2.49 -22.96
C PRO A 61 -12.21 3.40 -22.87
N LYS A 62 -13.40 2.85 -22.60
CA LYS A 62 -14.65 3.62 -22.43
C LYS A 62 -14.80 4.21 -21.03
N CYS A 63 -13.83 4.02 -20.13
CA CYS A 63 -13.86 4.60 -18.81
C CYS A 63 -13.79 6.13 -18.88
N THR A 64 -14.60 6.81 -18.08
CA THR A 64 -14.60 8.28 -17.99
C THR A 64 -13.51 8.81 -17.05
N MET A 65 -12.77 7.93 -16.39
CA MET A 65 -11.71 8.21 -15.41
C MET A 65 -10.35 7.77 -15.96
N TRP A 66 -9.26 8.32 -15.43
CA TRP A 66 -7.91 8.00 -15.89
C TRP A 66 -7.47 6.59 -15.53
N HIS A 67 -6.90 5.86 -16.50
CA HIS A 67 -6.23 4.57 -16.32
C HIS A 67 -4.71 4.74 -16.50
N ARG A 68 -4.11 5.50 -15.60
CA ARG A 68 -2.65 5.67 -15.52
C ARG A 68 -2.25 5.88 -14.06
N VAL A 69 -0.97 5.79 -13.79
CA VAL A 69 -0.40 6.11 -12.48
C VAL A 69 -0.26 7.63 -12.34
N PRO A 70 -0.47 8.20 -11.13
CA PRO A 70 -0.19 9.61 -10.90
C PRO A 70 1.27 9.96 -11.16
N THR A 71 1.48 11.13 -11.74
CA THR A 71 2.79 11.72 -12.05
C THR A 71 3.03 12.94 -11.16
N THR A 72 4.21 13.53 -11.22
CA THR A 72 4.53 14.75 -10.46
C THR A 72 3.74 15.98 -10.90
N ASP A 73 3.19 15.94 -12.11
CA ASP A 73 2.45 17.07 -12.70
C ASP A 73 0.97 17.07 -12.26
N ASP A 74 0.51 15.97 -11.65
CA ASP A 74 -0.86 15.82 -11.16
C ASP A 74 -1.03 16.50 -9.80
N VAL A 75 -1.39 17.78 -9.83
CA VAL A 75 -1.73 18.56 -8.63
C VAL A 75 -3.16 18.27 -8.21
N LEU A 76 -3.34 17.84 -6.96
CA LEU A 76 -4.64 17.48 -6.39
C LEU A 76 -5.04 18.43 -5.27
N GLU A 77 -6.33 18.75 -5.19
CA GLU A 77 -6.91 19.48 -4.06
C GLU A 77 -6.72 18.69 -2.75
N THR A 78 -6.45 19.38 -1.64
CA THR A 78 -6.06 18.77 -0.35
C THR A 78 -7.18 17.96 0.31
N THR A 79 -8.43 18.40 0.13
CA THR A 79 -9.66 17.84 0.71
C THR A 79 -10.18 16.62 -0.03
N ILE A 80 -9.67 16.35 -1.23
CA ILE A 80 -10.11 15.26 -2.10
C ILE A 80 -8.91 14.35 -2.40
N ASP A 81 -9.13 13.03 -2.44
CA ASP A 81 -8.10 12.08 -2.84
C ASP A 81 -7.96 11.99 -4.37
N CYS A 82 -6.92 11.31 -4.86
CA CYS A 82 -6.69 11.13 -6.29
C CYS A 82 -7.85 10.43 -7.03
N PHE A 83 -8.77 9.77 -6.32
CA PHE A 83 -9.92 9.09 -6.89
C PHE A 83 -11.20 9.95 -6.89
N GLY A 84 -11.12 11.21 -6.44
CA GLY A 84 -12.26 12.12 -6.39
C GLY A 84 -13.17 11.92 -5.17
N ARG A 85 -12.67 11.29 -4.10
CA ARG A 85 -13.43 11.07 -2.86
C ARG A 85 -13.03 12.10 -1.81
N ASP A 86 -14.01 12.59 -1.05
CA ASP A 86 -13.77 13.49 0.06
C ASP A 86 -12.94 12.81 1.15
N LYS A 87 -11.92 13.51 1.62
CA LYS A 87 -11.11 13.13 2.77
C LYS A 87 -11.76 13.61 4.05
N PHE A 88 -11.42 12.93 5.15
CA PHE A 88 -11.86 13.36 6.48
C PHE A 88 -10.95 14.47 7.01
N THR A 89 -11.43 15.22 7.99
CA THR A 89 -10.61 16.20 8.72
C THR A 89 -9.38 15.54 9.34
N GLU A 90 -9.61 14.44 10.05
CA GLU A 90 -8.59 13.65 10.72
C GLU A 90 -8.53 12.21 10.18
N PHE A 91 -7.42 11.53 10.45
CA PHE A 91 -7.30 10.11 10.15
C PHE A 91 -8.18 9.30 11.09
N ARG A 92 -8.68 8.17 10.59
CA ARG A 92 -9.35 7.18 11.44
C ARG A 92 -8.35 6.58 12.42
N GLN A 93 -8.85 6.12 13.58
CA GLN A 93 -8.04 5.45 14.61
C GLN A 93 -7.31 4.20 14.08
N ASP A 94 -7.89 3.49 13.12
CA ASP A 94 -7.28 2.32 12.48
C ASP A 94 -6.32 2.68 11.33
N MET A 95 -6.11 3.98 11.07
CA MET A 95 -5.33 4.55 9.98
C MET A 95 -5.74 4.02 8.59
N GLY A 96 -6.99 3.55 8.45
CA GLY A 96 -7.56 3.10 7.20
C GLY A 96 -8.29 4.20 6.41
N GLY A 97 -8.87 3.82 5.27
CA GLY A 97 -9.70 4.70 4.46
C GLY A 97 -8.94 5.79 3.70
N VAL A 98 -9.65 6.81 3.24
CA VAL A 98 -9.16 7.92 2.38
C VAL A 98 -8.09 8.80 3.05
N GLY A 99 -8.01 8.79 4.38
CA GLY A 99 -7.06 9.61 5.15
C GLY A 99 -7.60 10.98 5.56
N GLY A 100 -6.76 11.74 6.27
CA GLY A 100 -7.04 13.09 6.75
C GLY A 100 -6.52 14.18 5.80
N PHE A 101 -7.18 15.34 5.75
CA PHE A 101 -6.71 16.51 4.98
C PHE A 101 -5.91 17.51 5.83
N ILE A 102 -6.04 17.51 7.17
CA ILE A 102 -5.25 18.41 8.04
C ILE A 102 -3.75 18.15 7.91
N ARG A 103 -3.35 16.89 7.83
CA ARG A 103 -1.96 16.48 7.69
C ARG A 103 -1.77 15.71 6.40
N GLU A 104 -0.92 16.25 5.52
CA GLU A 104 -0.47 15.50 4.35
C GLU A 104 0.34 14.27 4.78
N ASN A 105 0.01 13.11 4.22
CA ASN A 105 0.72 11.87 4.48
C ASN A 105 1.08 11.20 3.15
N ARG A 106 2.37 10.93 2.97
CA ARG A 106 2.94 10.27 1.80
C ARG A 106 3.50 8.89 2.13
N THR A 107 3.35 8.47 3.40
CA THR A 107 3.93 7.23 3.92
C THR A 107 2.84 6.21 4.21
N LEU A 108 3.01 5.02 3.67
CA LEU A 108 2.17 3.86 3.90
C LEU A 108 2.84 2.91 4.89
N TYR A 109 2.04 2.36 5.79
CA TYR A 109 2.36 1.19 6.59
C TYR A 109 1.91 -0.05 5.82
N ILE A 110 2.79 -1.04 5.70
CA ILE A 110 2.53 -2.34 5.10
C ILE A 110 2.81 -3.38 6.18
N GLY A 111 1.75 -3.97 6.75
CA GLY A 111 1.87 -5.05 7.73
C GLY A 111 1.64 -6.42 7.12
N ARG A 112 2.00 -7.46 7.87
CA ARG A 112 1.86 -8.87 7.48
C ARG A 112 2.67 -9.22 6.22
N ILE A 113 3.87 -8.63 6.08
CA ILE A 113 4.81 -9.06 5.06
C ILE A 113 5.52 -10.32 5.53
N THR A 114 5.77 -11.26 4.63
CA THR A 114 6.66 -12.39 4.91
C THR A 114 8.10 -11.89 4.81
N VAL A 115 8.88 -12.09 5.86
CA VAL A 115 10.26 -11.63 5.91
C VAL A 115 11.14 -12.65 5.19
N THR A 116 11.54 -12.30 3.97
CA THR A 116 12.58 -13.00 3.21
C THR A 116 13.81 -12.11 3.10
N ASP A 117 14.95 -12.67 2.68
CA ASP A 117 16.17 -11.86 2.55
C ASP A 117 15.99 -10.71 1.56
N ASP A 118 15.30 -10.97 0.44
CA ASP A 118 15.04 -10.07 -0.68
C ASP A 118 13.80 -9.17 -0.49
N ILE A 119 13.18 -9.18 0.70
CA ILE A 119 11.91 -8.48 0.96
C ILE A 119 11.95 -6.99 0.61
N GLU A 120 13.09 -6.32 0.79
CA GLU A 120 13.22 -4.91 0.42
C GLU A 120 13.06 -4.70 -1.09
N ASP A 121 13.69 -5.55 -1.90
CA ASP A 121 13.61 -5.51 -3.37
C ASP A 121 12.20 -5.85 -3.83
N VAL A 122 11.54 -6.83 -3.19
CA VAL A 122 10.13 -7.17 -3.43
C VAL A 122 9.23 -5.96 -3.17
N VAL A 123 9.36 -5.31 -2.01
CA VAL A 123 8.57 -4.13 -1.66
C VAL A 123 8.84 -2.99 -2.67
N ARG A 124 10.11 -2.71 -2.99
CA ARG A 124 10.48 -1.67 -3.94
C ARG A 124 9.89 -1.91 -5.32
N ARG A 125 9.93 -3.15 -5.81
CA ARG A 125 9.36 -3.52 -7.12
C ARG A 125 7.83 -3.44 -7.14
N GLN A 126 7.17 -3.98 -6.13
CA GLN A 126 5.71 -4.03 -6.06
C GLN A 126 5.07 -2.65 -5.81
N PHE A 127 5.72 -1.78 -5.03
CA PHE A 127 5.23 -0.43 -4.77
C PHE A 127 5.78 0.60 -5.77
N GLY A 128 6.98 0.40 -6.32
CA GLY A 128 7.61 1.31 -7.28
C GLY A 128 6.84 1.47 -8.59
N GLN A 129 6.01 0.49 -8.98
CA GLN A 129 5.14 0.61 -10.15
C GLN A 129 4.07 1.70 -10.02
N PHE A 130 3.75 2.15 -8.80
CA PHE A 130 2.74 3.17 -8.54
C PHE A 130 3.31 4.58 -8.41
N GLY A 131 4.61 4.76 -8.60
CA GLY A 131 5.27 6.07 -8.59
C GLY A 131 6.62 6.06 -7.91
N PRO A 132 7.36 7.19 -7.98
CA PRO A 132 8.68 7.29 -7.42
C PRO A 132 8.65 7.23 -5.89
N LEU A 133 9.44 6.31 -5.34
CA LEU A 133 9.63 6.14 -3.90
C LEU A 133 10.69 7.13 -3.40
N GLU A 134 10.41 7.77 -2.27
CA GLU A 134 11.37 8.61 -1.54
C GLU A 134 12.16 7.77 -0.53
N ARG A 135 11.47 6.90 0.21
CA ARG A 135 12.09 6.05 1.23
C ARG A 135 11.36 4.73 1.36
N VAL A 136 12.10 3.64 1.52
CA VAL A 136 11.59 2.33 1.94
C VAL A 136 12.35 1.92 3.18
N ARG A 137 11.63 1.50 4.23
CA ARG A 137 12.19 0.97 5.47
C ARG A 137 11.47 -0.31 5.81
N ILE A 138 12.21 -1.39 6.04
CA ILE A 138 11.67 -2.67 6.45
C ILE A 138 12.01 -2.87 7.92
N LEU A 139 11.04 -3.27 8.73
CA LEU A 139 11.24 -3.72 10.10
C LEU A 139 11.08 -5.23 10.12
N ARG A 140 12.20 -5.94 9.89
CA ARG A 140 12.21 -7.41 9.72
C ARG A 140 11.63 -8.11 10.94
N GLY A 141 12.07 -7.76 12.15
CA GLY A 141 11.57 -8.34 13.40
C GLY A 141 10.06 -8.17 13.65
N ARG A 142 9.38 -7.26 12.93
CA ARG A 142 7.93 -7.01 13.08
C ARG A 142 7.11 -7.44 11.87
N GLY A 143 7.72 -7.88 10.77
CA GLY A 143 7.00 -8.14 9.52
C GLY A 143 6.23 -6.90 9.04
N VAL A 144 6.89 -5.74 9.08
CA VAL A 144 6.32 -4.44 8.68
C VAL A 144 7.25 -3.75 7.70
N ALA A 145 6.69 -3.04 6.73
CA ALA A 145 7.41 -2.10 5.89
C ALA A 145 6.74 -0.72 5.93
N PHE A 146 7.56 0.32 5.74
CA PHE A 146 7.12 1.69 5.53
C PHE A 146 7.61 2.16 4.17
N VAL A 147 6.67 2.62 3.34
CA VAL A 147 6.97 3.13 2.00
C VAL A 147 6.51 4.58 1.92
N THR A 148 7.45 5.49 1.73
CA THR A 148 7.22 6.92 1.52
C THR A 148 7.34 7.24 0.04
N TYR A 149 6.28 7.80 -0.55
CA TYR A 149 6.28 8.28 -1.94
C TYR A 149 6.71 9.74 -2.03
N LYS A 150 7.18 10.15 -3.22
CA LYS A 150 7.45 11.57 -3.48
C LYS A 150 6.19 12.42 -3.45
N THR A 151 5.06 11.91 -3.94
CA THR A 151 3.78 12.65 -3.96
C THR A 151 2.71 11.95 -3.13
N ARG A 152 1.76 12.73 -2.61
CA ARG A 152 0.54 12.21 -1.96
C ARG A 152 -0.30 11.37 -2.91
N ALA A 153 -0.44 11.79 -4.16
CA ALA A 153 -1.26 11.10 -5.15
C ALA A 153 -0.80 9.64 -5.35
N ASN A 154 0.51 9.41 -5.44
CA ASN A 154 1.06 8.06 -5.56
C ASN A 154 0.78 7.20 -4.31
N ALA A 155 0.88 7.78 -3.11
CA ALA A 155 0.57 7.09 -1.87
C ALA A 155 -0.91 6.69 -1.78
N GLU A 156 -1.82 7.61 -2.11
CA GLU A 156 -3.26 7.35 -2.16
C GLU A 156 -3.60 6.24 -3.15
N PHE A 157 -3.00 6.31 -4.35
CA PHE A 157 -3.21 5.32 -5.41
C PHE A 157 -2.72 3.93 -5.00
N ALA A 158 -1.47 3.85 -4.52
CA ALA A 158 -0.85 2.59 -4.11
C ALA A 158 -1.57 1.94 -2.93
N ARG A 159 -2.09 2.73 -1.98
CA ARG A 159 -2.86 2.23 -0.85
C ARG A 159 -4.07 1.43 -1.32
N GLU A 160 -4.84 1.97 -2.26
CA GLU A 160 -6.04 1.30 -2.78
C GLU A 160 -5.71 0.10 -3.67
N ALA A 161 -4.60 0.16 -4.42
CA ALA A 161 -4.16 -0.90 -5.30
C ALA A 161 -3.62 -2.13 -4.53
N MET A 162 -2.86 -1.89 -3.46
CA MET A 162 -2.17 -2.95 -2.71
C MET A 162 -2.91 -3.43 -1.45
N MET A 163 -4.03 -2.80 -1.08
CA MET A 163 -4.81 -3.22 0.08
C MET A 163 -5.27 -4.69 -0.04
N ASN A 164 -4.87 -5.52 0.91
CA ASN A 164 -5.15 -6.97 0.97
C ASN A 164 -4.56 -7.77 -0.20
N GLN A 165 -3.65 -7.20 -0.99
CA GLN A 165 -2.96 -7.96 -2.04
C GLN A 165 -1.88 -8.87 -1.43
N SER A 166 -1.36 -9.76 -2.27
CA SER A 166 -0.10 -10.44 -1.98
C SER A 166 1.07 -9.73 -2.65
N LEU A 167 2.24 -9.87 -2.02
CA LEU A 167 3.51 -9.64 -2.69
C LEU A 167 3.84 -10.94 -3.44
N GLU A 168 4.75 -11.77 -2.91
CA GLU A 168 5.26 -12.96 -3.59
C GLU A 168 5.07 -14.26 -2.80
N ASN A 169 4.86 -14.19 -1.50
CA ASN A 169 4.80 -15.35 -0.59
C ASN A 169 3.36 -15.71 -0.20
N ASN A 170 2.38 -15.37 -1.04
CA ASN A 170 0.94 -15.54 -0.80
C ASN A 170 0.44 -14.93 0.53
N GLU A 171 1.18 -13.99 1.10
CA GLU A 171 0.75 -13.21 2.23
C GLU A 171 -0.39 -12.27 1.84
N ILE A 172 -1.15 -11.80 2.82
CA ILE A 172 -2.22 -10.83 2.61
C ILE A 172 -1.83 -9.58 3.37
N VAL A 173 -1.20 -8.65 2.66
CA VAL A 173 -0.63 -7.47 3.26
C VAL A 173 -1.73 -6.51 3.71
N ASN A 174 -1.49 -5.86 4.84
CA ASN A 174 -2.37 -4.82 5.36
C ASN A 174 -1.76 -3.45 5.09
N VAL A 175 -2.37 -2.70 4.16
CA VAL A 175 -1.87 -1.38 3.76
C VAL A 175 -2.72 -0.28 4.42
N ARG A 176 -2.07 0.58 5.21
CA ARG A 176 -2.67 1.68 5.97
C ARG A 176 -1.85 2.95 5.85
N TRP A 177 -2.42 4.07 6.27
CA TRP A 177 -1.65 5.29 6.48
C TRP A 177 -0.65 5.10 7.61
N ALA A 178 0.59 5.54 7.44
CA ALA A 178 1.55 5.51 8.52
C ALA A 178 1.19 6.56 9.57
N THR A 179 1.34 6.23 10.85
CA THR A 179 1.35 7.22 11.92
C THR A 179 2.60 8.09 11.80
N ALA A 180 2.58 9.28 12.39
CA ALA A 180 3.81 10.04 12.55
C ALA A 180 4.79 9.18 13.35
N ASP A 181 6.03 9.13 12.88
CA ASP A 181 7.09 8.40 13.55
C ASP A 181 7.41 9.12 14.87
N PRO A 182 7.07 8.54 16.04
CA PRO A 182 7.16 9.27 17.30
C PRO A 182 8.60 9.41 17.82
N ASN A 183 9.59 8.68 17.29
CA ASN A 183 10.88 8.55 17.99
C ASN A 183 12.10 8.35 17.08
N ALA A 184 13.02 9.32 17.10
CA ALA A 184 14.34 9.19 16.50
C ALA A 184 15.18 8.05 17.12
N ILE A 185 14.93 7.69 18.39
CA ILE A 185 15.61 6.59 19.09
C ILE A 185 15.11 5.23 18.59
N ALA A 186 13.79 5.06 18.43
CA ALA A 186 13.22 3.84 17.86
C ALA A 186 13.76 3.59 16.44
N ASN A 187 13.97 4.68 15.68
CA ASN A 187 14.60 4.61 14.37
C ASN A 187 16.06 4.16 14.41
N ARG A 188 16.82 4.56 15.44
CA ARG A 188 18.21 4.11 15.61
C ARG A 188 18.28 2.64 16.02
N LEU A 189 17.44 2.22 16.97
CA LEU A 189 17.41 0.83 17.45
C LEU A 189 16.97 -0.13 16.34
N ASP A 190 15.88 0.18 15.66
CA ASP A 190 15.42 -0.63 14.53
C ASP A 190 16.49 -0.68 13.42
N ALA A 191 17.21 0.42 13.15
CA ALA A 191 18.28 0.44 12.16
C ALA A 191 19.54 -0.34 12.58
N GLU A 192 19.82 -0.40 13.88
CA GLU A 192 20.92 -1.20 14.44
C GLU A 192 20.57 -2.69 14.35
N ASP A 193 19.34 -3.07 14.72
CA ASP A 193 18.82 -4.44 14.56
C ASP A 193 18.85 -4.88 13.08
N ASP A 194 18.38 -4.03 12.16
CA ASP A 194 18.41 -4.30 10.72
C ASP A 194 19.85 -4.51 10.21
N ARG A 195 20.82 -3.74 10.72
CA ARG A 195 22.23 -3.86 10.35
C ARG A 195 22.84 -5.18 10.84
N LEU A 196 22.59 -5.54 12.09
CA LEU A 196 23.04 -6.80 12.68
C LEU A 196 22.47 -8.00 11.93
N GLU A 197 21.18 -7.95 11.57
CA GLU A 197 20.54 -9.01 10.79
C GLU A 197 21.10 -9.09 9.36
N TYR A 198 21.40 -7.96 8.72
CA TYR A 198 22.07 -7.94 7.42
C TYR A 198 23.47 -8.56 7.49
N GLU A 199 24.28 -8.20 8.49
CA GLU A 199 25.60 -8.79 8.73
C GLU A 199 25.51 -10.31 8.95
N ARG A 200 24.51 -10.77 9.71
CA ARG A 200 24.23 -12.20 9.92
C ARG A 200 23.86 -12.94 8.63
N ILE A 201 22.96 -12.38 7.81
CA ILE A 201 22.55 -12.99 6.54
C ILE A 201 23.72 -13.02 5.55
N ALA A 202 24.52 -11.95 5.50
CA ALA A 202 25.71 -11.88 4.65
C ALA A 202 26.75 -12.95 5.03
N ALA A 203 26.96 -13.18 6.34
CA ALA A 203 27.84 -14.24 6.83
C ALA A 203 27.33 -15.64 6.41
N LEU A 204 26.04 -15.93 6.60
CA LEU A 204 25.43 -17.20 6.19
C LEU A 204 25.55 -17.47 4.69
N ARG A 205 25.38 -16.43 3.85
CA ARG A 205 25.56 -16.53 2.40
C ARG A 205 27.01 -16.80 2.00
N ALA A 206 27.97 -16.22 2.72
CA ALA A 206 29.39 -16.47 2.48
C ALA A 206 29.76 -17.92 2.82
N GLU A 207 29.23 -18.45 3.92
CA GLU A 207 29.44 -19.85 4.35
C GLU A 207 28.85 -20.85 3.36
N HIS A 208 27.64 -20.60 2.84
CA HIS A 208 27.03 -21.48 1.83
C HIS A 208 27.83 -21.52 0.53
N ASN A 209 28.41 -20.41 0.10
CA ASN A 209 29.23 -20.35 -1.13
C ASN A 209 30.59 -21.05 -0.99
N LEU A 210 31.07 -21.29 0.24
CA LEU A 210 32.30 -22.03 0.53
C LEU A 210 32.11 -23.55 0.59
N GLY A 211 30.87 -24.03 0.77
CA GLY A 211 30.55 -25.46 0.87
C GLY A 211 30.27 -26.18 -0.45
N ASP A 212 30.08 -25.44 -1.55
CA ASP A 212 29.78 -25.95 -2.90
C ASP A 212 31.04 -26.05 -3.81
N GLN A 213 32.25 -25.96 -3.24
CA GLN A 213 33.54 -26.23 -3.92
C GLN A 213 34.18 -27.51 -3.42
#